data_AF-A0A3D8HWT0-F1
#
_entry.id   AF-A0A3D8HWT0-F1
#
_cell.length_a   1.000
_cell.length_b   1.000
_cell.length_c   1.000
_cell.angle_alpha   90.00
_cell.angle_beta   90.00
_cell.angle_gamma   90.00
#
_symmetry.space_group_name_H-M   'P 1'
#
loop_
_entity.id
_entity.type
_entity.pdbx_description
1 polymer ?
#
loop_
_entity_poly.entity_id
_entity_poly.type
_entity_poly.pdbx_seq_one_letter_code
_entity_poly.pdbx_strand_id
1 'polypeptide(L)'
;MRTIFILFIFFLTLKADFLGNFYMELQKLKLSREQQIQLNNAVRKHHSFLYKWYDDFNKVNNEIVDSFSNSSLSADSAILNRSIDLESQRVSAERNFLLNVYEILNKEQRAIFGEKIRERENYSRILQNRFENSQRLRQAENSGNPFEEIGK
;
A
#
# COMPACT_ATOMS: atom_id res chain seq x y z
N MET A 1 -26.16 15.92 -14.90
CA MET A 1 -25.40 14.66 -14.81
C MET A 1 -24.02 14.78 -15.46
N ARG A 2 -23.16 15.73 -15.03
CA ARG A 2 -21.80 15.91 -15.58
C ARG A 2 -20.70 15.91 -14.51
N THR A 3 -21.04 16.18 -13.26
CA THR A 3 -20.11 16.19 -12.11
C THR A 3 -19.78 14.81 -11.55
N ILE A 4 -20.63 13.80 -11.77
CA ILE A 4 -20.40 12.43 -11.28
C ILE A 4 -19.30 11.71 -12.09
N PHE A 5 -19.17 12.03 -13.38
CA PHE A 5 -18.20 11.38 -14.27
C PHE A 5 -16.75 11.82 -14.03
N ILE A 6 -16.53 13.05 -13.56
CA ILE A 6 -15.18 13.57 -13.27
C ILE A 6 -14.58 12.92 -12.02
N LEU A 7 -15.43 12.55 -11.05
CA LEU A 7 -15.01 11.78 -9.88
C LEU A 7 -14.56 10.37 -10.29
N PHE A 8 -15.30 9.70 -11.18
CA PHE A 8 -15.00 8.32 -11.61
C PHE A 8 -13.64 8.18 -12.31
N ILE A 9 -13.22 9.19 -13.08
CA ILE A 9 -11.95 9.19 -13.82
C ILE A 9 -10.75 9.43 -12.89
N PHE A 10 -10.90 10.22 -11.82
CA PHE A 10 -9.83 10.45 -10.84
C PHE A 10 -9.52 9.21 -9.98
N PHE A 11 -10.46 8.26 -9.88
CA PHE A 11 -10.28 7.02 -9.11
C PHE A 11 -9.64 5.87 -9.89
N LEU A 12 -9.61 5.92 -11.23
CA LEU A 12 -9.17 4.79 -12.06
C LEU A 12 -7.68 4.77 -12.41
N THR A 13 -6.93 5.85 -12.16
CA THR A 13 -5.54 5.98 -12.64
C THR A 13 -4.44 5.70 -11.63
N LEU A 14 -4.77 5.39 -10.37
CA LEU A 14 -3.78 4.85 -9.44
C LEU A 14 -3.89 3.33 -9.40
N LYS A 15 -2.85 2.66 -9.90
CA LYS A 15 -2.64 1.23 -9.74
C LYS A 15 -2.97 0.82 -8.30
N ALA A 16 -3.81 -0.20 -8.21
CA ALA A 16 -4.29 -0.78 -6.98
C ALA A 16 -3.12 -1.30 -6.15
N ASP A 17 -2.73 -0.53 -5.13
CA ASP A 17 -2.18 -1.08 -3.90
C ASP A 17 -2.59 -0.19 -2.73
N PHE A 18 -3.00 -0.85 -1.65
CA PHE A 18 -3.60 -0.33 -0.42
C PHE A 18 -4.95 0.43 -0.49
N LEU A 19 -5.09 1.52 -1.24
CA LEU A 19 -6.25 2.44 -1.08
C LEU A 19 -7.38 2.31 -2.10
N GLY A 20 -7.15 1.73 -3.28
CA GLY A 20 -8.20 1.56 -4.29
C GLY A 20 -9.46 0.89 -3.74
N ASN A 21 -9.29 -0.08 -2.83
CA ASN A 21 -10.39 -0.79 -2.19
C ASN A 21 -11.01 -0.03 -1.01
N PHE A 22 -10.24 0.77 -0.26
CA PHE A 22 -10.79 1.60 0.82
C PHE A 22 -11.76 2.66 0.31
N TYR A 23 -11.48 3.25 -0.87
CA TYR A 23 -12.39 4.19 -1.50
C TYR A 23 -13.72 3.53 -1.91
N MET A 24 -13.69 2.28 -2.35
CA MET A 24 -14.91 1.53 -2.64
C MET A 24 -15.71 1.18 -1.37
N GLU A 25 -15.05 0.79 -0.29
CA GLU A 25 -15.73 0.49 0.98
C GLU A 25 -16.37 1.76 1.59
N LEU A 26 -15.73 2.93 1.45
CA LEU A 26 -16.31 4.21 1.86
C LEU A 26 -17.59 4.56 1.10
N GLN A 27 -17.70 4.19 -0.18
CA GLN A 27 -18.90 4.42 -0.99
C GLN A 27 -20.10 3.56 -0.56
N LYS A 28 -19.86 2.44 0.14
CA LYS A 28 -20.92 1.57 0.67
C LYS A 28 -21.54 2.12 1.95
N LEU A 29 -20.89 3.09 2.60
CA LEU A 29 -21.45 3.74 3.78
C LEU A 29 -22.55 4.73 3.38
N LYS A 30 -23.64 4.73 4.15
CA LYS A 30 -24.69 5.75 4.02
C LYS A 30 -24.19 7.07 4.61
N LEU A 31 -23.45 7.84 3.82
CA LEU A 31 -22.82 9.10 4.24
C LEU A 31 -23.78 10.29 4.07
N SER A 32 -23.80 11.20 5.04
CA SER A 32 -24.46 12.49 4.87
C SER A 32 -23.75 13.35 3.82
N ARG A 33 -24.42 14.38 3.29
CA ARG A 33 -23.81 15.30 2.32
C ARG A 33 -22.55 15.98 2.89
N GLU A 34 -22.57 16.33 4.17
CA GLU A 34 -21.42 16.94 4.84
C GLU A 34 -20.26 15.95 4.98
N GLN A 35 -20.54 14.71 5.40
CA GLN A 35 -19.54 13.65 5.49
C GLN A 35 -18.91 13.36 4.12
N GLN A 36 -19.71 13.35 3.05
CA GLN A 36 -19.20 13.16 1.68
C GLN A 36 -18.22 14.27 1.28
N ILE A 37 -18.52 15.53 1.60
CA ILE A 37 -17.62 16.66 1.31
C ILE A 37 -16.31 16.51 2.08
N GLN A 38 -16.39 16.21 3.38
CA GLN A 38 -15.21 16.05 4.24
C GLN A 38 -14.34 14.85 3.78
N LEU A 39 -14.97 13.72 3.45
CA LEU A 39 -14.27 12.53 2.94
C LEU A 39 -13.61 12.81 1.59
N ASN A 40 -14.30 13.46 0.66
CA ASN A 40 -13.71 13.82 -0.63
C ASN A 40 -12.48 14.72 -0.46
N ASN A 41 -12.50 15.65 0.50
CA ASN A 41 -11.34 16.46 0.83
C ASN A 41 -10.18 15.64 1.41
N ALA A 42 -10.47 14.71 2.33
CA ALA A 42 -9.47 13.80 2.90
C ALA A 42 -8.83 12.91 1.81
N VAL A 43 -9.67 12.33 0.94
CA VAL A 43 -9.27 11.50 -0.21
C VAL A 43 -8.36 12.30 -1.15
N ARG A 44 -8.77 13.51 -1.54
CA ARG A 44 -8.01 14.36 -2.47
C ARG A 44 -6.64 14.74 -1.91
N LYS A 45 -6.59 15.12 -0.62
CA LYS A 45 -5.32 15.44 0.05
C LYS A 45 -4.38 14.25 0.07
N HIS A 46 -4.89 13.08 0.45
CA HIS A 46 -4.08 11.87 0.50
C HIS A 46 -3.61 11.43 -0.89
N HIS A 47 -4.47 11.48 -1.90
CA HIS A 47 -4.11 11.17 -3.29
C HIS A 47 -3.04 12.14 -3.82
N SER A 48 -3.16 13.44 -3.54
CA SER A 48 -2.15 14.43 -3.91
C SER A 48 -0.80 14.16 -3.26
N PHE A 49 -0.80 13.70 -2.00
CA PHE A 49 0.42 13.27 -1.32
C PHE A 49 1.02 12.05 -2.02
N LEU A 50 0.23 11.01 -2.30
CA LEU A 50 0.72 9.78 -2.94
C LEU A 50 1.33 10.02 -4.32
N TYR A 51 0.74 10.90 -5.12
CA TYR A 51 1.28 11.26 -6.42
C TYR A 51 2.70 11.83 -6.30
N LYS A 52 2.87 12.81 -5.41
CA LYS A 52 4.19 13.41 -5.16
C LYS A 52 5.17 12.39 -4.58
N TRP A 53 4.72 11.59 -3.61
CA TRP A 53 5.52 10.55 -2.99
C TRP A 53 6.02 9.53 -4.02
N TYR A 54 5.17 9.10 -4.96
CA TYR A 54 5.54 8.15 -6.01
C TYR A 54 6.63 8.71 -6.94
N ASP A 55 6.52 9.98 -7.32
CA ASP A 55 7.55 10.65 -8.12
C ASP A 55 8.88 10.73 -7.38
N ASP A 56 8.85 11.09 -6.08
CA ASP A 56 10.04 11.19 -5.25
C ASP A 56 10.68 9.81 -4.99
N PHE A 57 9.85 8.79 -4.74
CA PHE A 57 10.30 7.42 -4.54
C PHE A 57 10.95 6.83 -5.79
N ASN A 58 10.38 7.04 -6.97
CA ASN A 58 10.98 6.56 -8.22
C ASN A 58 12.34 7.21 -8.51
N LYS A 59 12.48 8.51 -8.23
CA LYS A 59 13.78 9.19 -8.36
C LYS A 59 14.83 8.54 -7.47
N VAL A 60 14.50 8.38 -6.19
CA VAL A 60 15.42 7.74 -5.21
C VAL A 60 15.73 6.30 -5.62
N ASN A 61 14.74 5.54 -6.09
CA ASN A 61 14.96 4.17 -6.54
C ASN A 61 15.88 4.09 -7.77
N ASN A 62 15.73 5.01 -8.73
CA ASN A 62 16.64 5.10 -9.87
C ASN A 62 18.06 5.45 -9.41
N GLU A 63 18.22 6.39 -8.47
CA GLU A 63 19.53 6.72 -7.88
C GLU A 63 20.18 5.52 -7.17
N ILE A 64 19.39 4.67 -6.50
CA ILE A 64 19.88 3.42 -5.89
C ILE A 64 20.35 2.44 -6.96
N VAL A 65 19.56 2.23 -8.02
CA VAL A 65 19.90 1.32 -9.12
C VAL A 65 21.17 1.80 -9.83
N ASP A 66 21.29 3.10 -10.10
CA ASP A 66 22.48 3.70 -10.70
C ASP A 66 23.70 3.56 -9.79
N SER A 67 23.56 3.76 -8.48
CA SER A 67 24.66 3.56 -7.52
C SER A 67 25.06 2.09 -7.40
N PHE A 68 24.10 1.18 -7.45
CA PHE A 68 24.35 -0.26 -7.42
C PHE A 68 25.11 -0.72 -8.68
N SER A 69 24.65 -0.30 -9.86
CA SER A 69 25.29 -0.64 -11.14
C SER A 69 26.72 -0.11 -11.26
N ASN A 70 27.00 1.04 -10.63
CA ASN A 70 28.34 1.63 -10.59
C ASN A 70 29.20 1.16 -9.40
N SER A 71 28.73 0.16 -8.63
CA SER A 71 29.42 -0.35 -7.43
C SER A 71 29.78 0.74 -6.39
N SER A 72 29.01 1.82 -6.34
CA SER A 72 29.21 2.96 -5.44
C SER A 72 28.21 2.99 -4.28
N LEU A 73 27.25 2.07 -4.25
CA LEU A 73 26.25 1.99 -3.19
C LEU A 73 26.88 1.50 -1.87
N SER A 74 26.84 2.34 -0.84
CA SER A 74 27.20 1.98 0.53
C SER A 74 25.95 1.78 1.39
N ALA A 75 26.05 0.92 2.40
CA ALA A 75 24.96 0.63 3.34
C ALA A 75 24.51 1.87 4.14
N ASP A 76 25.43 2.79 4.42
CA ASP A 76 25.16 4.06 5.13
C ASP A 76 24.89 5.24 4.18
N SER A 77 24.58 4.96 2.91
CA SER A 77 24.36 6.01 1.92
C SER A 77 23.11 6.84 2.23
N ALA A 78 23.22 8.16 2.03
CA ALA A 78 22.11 9.09 2.21
C ALA A 78 20.89 8.74 1.34
N ILE A 79 21.10 8.06 0.20
CA ILE A 79 20.04 7.65 -0.72
C ILE A 79 19.20 6.52 -0.11
N LEU A 80 19.82 5.55 0.59
CA LEU A 80 19.09 4.50 1.31
C LEU A 80 18.30 5.08 2.49
N ASN A 81 18.89 6.00 3.25
CA ASN A 81 18.18 6.71 4.33
C ASN A 81 16.97 7.47 3.80
N ARG A 82 17.12 8.15 2.65
CA ARG A 82 16.00 8.85 2.00
C ARG A 82 14.90 7.90 1.53
N SER A 83 15.24 6.70 1.06
CA SER A 83 14.27 5.66 0.70
C SER A 83 13.47 5.19 1.94
N ILE A 84 14.16 4.94 3.05
CA ILE A 84 13.54 4.56 4.33
C ILE A 84 12.62 5.68 4.84
N ASP A 85 13.07 6.93 4.78
CA ASP A 85 12.28 8.09 5.18
C ASP A 85 11.01 8.24 4.34
N LEU A 86 11.11 8.04 3.02
CA LEU A 86 9.95 8.06 2.14
C LEU A 86 8.94 6.97 2.50
N GLU A 87 9.38 5.75 2.80
CA GLU A 87 8.45 4.70 3.25
C GLU A 87 7.79 5.02 4.58
N SER A 88 8.54 5.56 5.55
CA SER A 88 7.99 6.05 6.82
C SER A 88 6.93 7.12 6.60
N GLN A 89 7.18 8.08 5.69
CA GLN A 89 6.22 9.11 5.32
C GLN A 89 4.94 8.53 4.71
N ARG A 90 5.05 7.53 3.82
CA ARG A 90 3.88 6.87 3.23
C ARG A 90 3.03 6.20 4.30
N VAL A 91 3.64 5.42 5.18
CA VAL A 91 2.93 4.73 6.27
C VAL A 91 2.26 5.73 7.20
N SER A 92 2.94 6.84 7.53
CA SER A 92 2.36 7.92 8.34
C SER A 92 1.15 8.56 7.66
N ALA A 93 1.25 8.86 6.36
CA ALA A 93 0.16 9.44 5.59
C ALA A 93 -1.06 8.50 5.48
N GLU A 94 -0.84 7.19 5.34
CA GLU A 94 -1.91 6.19 5.34
C GLU A 94 -2.64 6.13 6.69
N ARG A 95 -1.89 6.11 7.81
CA ARG A 95 -2.48 6.16 9.16
C ARG A 95 -3.30 7.43 9.38
N ASN A 96 -2.75 8.58 8.99
CA ASN A 96 -3.44 9.87 9.11
C ASN A 96 -4.71 9.90 8.25
N PHE A 97 -4.68 9.32 7.05
CA PHE A 97 -5.89 9.19 6.23
C PHE A 97 -6.97 8.36 6.93
N LEU A 98 -6.62 7.20 7.49
CA LEU A 98 -7.58 6.36 8.20
C LEU A 98 -8.16 7.05 9.45
N LEU A 99 -7.35 7.79 10.21
CA LEU A 99 -7.81 8.58 11.35
C LEU A 99 -8.79 9.69 10.92
N ASN A 100 -8.45 10.44 9.87
CA ASN A 100 -9.33 11.47 9.34
C ASN A 100 -10.68 10.89 8.91
N VAL A 101 -10.67 9.73 8.23
CA VAL A 101 -11.89 9.01 7.88
C VAL A 101 -12.68 8.64 9.13
N TYR A 102 -12.03 8.03 10.12
CA TYR A 102 -12.68 7.62 11.36
C TYR A 102 -13.37 8.79 12.07
N GLU A 103 -12.73 9.96 12.13
CA GLU A 103 -13.29 11.17 12.74
C GLU A 103 -14.56 11.66 12.03
N ILE A 104 -14.62 11.59 10.70
CA ILE A 104 -15.78 12.02 9.89
C ILE A 104 -16.98 11.09 10.08
N LEU A 105 -16.73 9.79 10.26
CA LEU A 105 -17.77 8.78 10.38
C LEU A 105 -18.48 8.85 11.75
N ASN A 106 -19.75 8.47 11.80
CA ASN A 106 -20.49 8.27 13.04
C ASN A 106 -20.22 6.89 13.65
N LYS A 107 -20.76 6.61 14.84
CA LYS A 107 -20.50 5.36 15.58
C LYS A 107 -20.82 4.09 14.77
N GLU A 108 -21.96 4.05 14.09
CA GLU A 108 -22.38 2.88 13.30
C GLU A 108 -21.51 2.70 12.06
N GLN A 109 -21.25 3.80 11.35
CA GLN A 109 -20.38 3.80 10.18
C GLN A 109 -18.93 3.38 10.54
N ARG A 110 -18.41 3.81 11.69
CA ARG A 110 -17.10 3.41 12.22
C ARG A 110 -17.03 1.92 12.48
N ALA A 111 -18.10 1.30 12.98
CA ALA A 111 -18.13 -0.14 13.23
C ALA A 111 -18.00 -0.92 11.92
N ILE A 112 -18.78 -0.54 10.89
CA ILE A 112 -18.71 -1.14 9.55
C ILE A 112 -17.33 -0.92 8.93
N PHE A 113 -16.82 0.31 8.99
CA PHE A 113 -15.51 0.65 8.44
C PHE A 113 -14.37 -0.12 9.14
N GLY A 114 -14.40 -0.24 10.46
CA GLY A 114 -13.41 -0.97 11.24
C GLY A 114 -13.44 -2.48 11.04
N GLU A 115 -14.60 -3.06 10.73
CA GLU A 115 -14.69 -4.46 10.30
C GLU A 115 -14.01 -4.67 8.94
N LYS A 116 -14.24 -3.77 7.99
CA LYS A 116 -13.61 -3.83 6.66
C LYS A 116 -12.09 -3.65 6.70
N ILE A 117 -11.56 -2.81 7.59
CA ILE A 117 -10.12 -2.73 7.83
C ILE A 117 -9.58 -4.10 8.29
N ARG A 118 -10.24 -4.72 9.28
CA ARG A 118 -9.81 -6.02 9.86
C ARG A 118 -9.92 -7.18 8.88
N GLU A 119 -10.97 -7.25 8.08
CA GLU A 119 -11.10 -8.24 7.00
C GLU A 119 -9.89 -8.19 6.06
N ARG A 120 -9.45 -6.96 5.73
CA ARG A 120 -8.32 -6.75 4.83
C ARG A 120 -6.98 -7.15 5.46
N GLU A 121 -6.73 -6.77 6.72
CA GLU A 121 -5.51 -7.19 7.43
C GLU A 121 -5.39 -8.71 7.48
N ASN A 122 -6.51 -9.41 7.69
CA ASN A 122 -6.56 -10.86 7.63
C ASN A 122 -6.25 -11.42 6.23
N TYR A 123 -6.79 -10.82 5.17
CA TYR A 123 -6.51 -11.25 3.79
C TYR A 123 -5.04 -11.06 3.40
N SER A 124 -4.45 -9.90 3.73
CA SER A 124 -3.02 -9.63 3.51
C SER A 124 -2.14 -10.65 4.24
N ARG A 125 -2.47 -10.97 5.50
CA ARG A 125 -1.75 -11.99 6.28
C ARG A 125 -1.84 -13.38 5.64
N ILE A 126 -3.02 -13.76 5.11
CA ILE A 126 -3.20 -15.05 4.42
C ILE A 126 -2.35 -15.12 3.15
N LEU A 127 -2.30 -14.04 2.35
CA LEU A 127 -1.47 -13.99 1.14
C LEU A 127 0.02 -14.08 1.47
N GLN A 128 0.46 -13.36 2.51
CA GLN A 128 1.84 -13.40 2.99
C GLN A 128 2.24 -14.81 3.45
N ASN A 129 1.40 -15.46 4.25
CA ASN A 129 1.64 -16.84 4.69
C ASN A 129 1.73 -17.83 3.52
N ARG A 130 0.89 -17.66 2.47
CA ARG A 130 0.96 -18.49 1.26
C ARG A 130 2.25 -18.26 0.48
N PHE A 131 2.68 -17.01 0.36
CA PHE A 131 3.93 -16.67 -0.30
C PHE A 131 5.13 -17.27 0.45
N GLU A 132 5.22 -17.07 1.76
CA GLU A 132 6.26 -17.66 2.61
C GLU A 132 6.28 -19.19 2.53
N ASN A 133 5.11 -19.85 2.55
CA ASN A 133 5.03 -21.30 2.36
C ASN A 133 5.54 -21.75 0.97
N SER A 134 5.19 -21.03 -0.09
CA SER A 134 5.66 -21.36 -1.44
C SER A 134 7.17 -21.17 -1.61
N GLN A 135 7.77 -20.20 -0.91
CA GLN A 135 9.23 -20.04 -0.90
C GLN A 135 9.91 -21.15 -0.09
N ARG A 136 9.35 -21.55 1.06
CA ARG A 136 9.87 -22.69 1.84
C ARG A 136 9.81 -24.00 1.06
N LEU A 137 8.73 -24.25 0.33
CA LEU A 137 8.60 -25.44 -0.52
C LEU A 137 9.64 -25.46 -1.65
N ARG A 138 9.88 -24.33 -2.32
CA ARG A 138 10.93 -24.23 -3.35
C ARG A 138 12.35 -24.39 -2.78
N GLN A 139 12.60 -23.92 -1.56
CA GLN A 139 13.88 -24.14 -0.88
C GLN A 139 14.06 -25.61 -0.46
N ALA A 140 12.99 -26.27 -0.01
CA ALA A 140 13.00 -27.70 0.28
C ALA A 140 13.29 -28.54 -0.97
N GLU A 141 12.66 -28.21 -2.10
CA GLU A 141 12.91 -28.86 -3.40
C GLU A 141 14.35 -28.64 -3.90
N ASN A 142 14.91 -27.44 -3.74
CA ASN A 142 16.30 -27.15 -4.13
C ASN A 142 17.34 -27.71 -3.14
N SER A 143 16.95 -28.03 -1.91
CA SER A 143 17.79 -28.75 -0.93
C SER A 143 17.74 -30.27 -1.07
N GLY A 144 16.89 -30.79 -1.97
CA GLY A 144 16.91 -32.19 -2.38
C GLY A 144 18.13 -32.48 -3.25
N ASN A 145 19.17 -33.01 -2.62
CA ASN A 145 20.45 -33.36 -3.21
C ASN A 145 20.28 -34.36 -4.39
N PRO A 146 20.78 -34.10 -5.61
CA PRO A 146 20.75 -35.08 -6.73
C PRO A 146 21.84 -36.16 -6.64
N PHE A 147 22.66 -36.18 -5.60
CA PHE A 147 23.78 -37.11 -5.46
C PHE A 147 23.75 -37.79 -4.10
N GLU A 148 22.98 -38.88 -4.01
CA GLU A 148 23.23 -39.93 -3.02
C GLU A 148 22.72 -41.29 -3.54
N GLU A 149 23.38 -41.79 -4.59
CA GLU A 149 23.58 -43.23 -4.76
C GLU A 149 25.05 -43.46 -5.15
N ILE A 150 25.91 -43.56 -4.14
CA ILE A 150 27.11 -44.39 -4.23
C ILE A 150 27.05 -45.35 -3.05
N GLY A 151 26.77 -46.62 -3.33
CA GLY A 151 26.75 -47.64 -2.30
C GLY A 151 26.19 -49.00 -2.73
N LYS A 152 26.80 -49.63 -3.76
CA LYS A 152 27.06 -51.08 -3.82
C LYS A 152 28.07 -51.40 -4.91
#